data_AF-A0A524H1F3-F1
#
_entry.id   AF-A0A524H1F3-F1
#
_cell.length_a   1.000
_cell.length_b   1.000
_cell.length_c   1.000
_cell.angle_alpha   90.00
_cell.angle_beta   90.00
_cell.angle_gamma   90.00
#
_symmetry.space_group_name_H-M   'P 1'
#
loop_
_entity.id
_entity.type
_entity.pdbx_description
1 polymer ?
#
loop_
_entity_poly.entity_id
_entity_poly.type
_entity_poly.pdbx_seq_one_letter_code
_entity_poly.pdbx_strand_id
1 'polypeptide(L)' 'MATMTPGVLASFVHVDAATDAIRALKAQGHKDLTVYTPAPNHEIEEALDHPVSPVRLFTLVGGLTGCAAGFAMTFW' A
#
# COMPACT_ATOMS: atom_id res chain seq x y z
N MET A 1 9.39 25.08 -5.61
CA MET A 1 9.56 25.54 -4.22
C MET A 1 9.07 24.40 -3.34
N ALA A 2 9.96 23.65 -2.68
CA ALA A 2 9.58 22.44 -1.94
C ALA A 2 8.83 22.85 -0.66
N THR A 3 7.55 22.48 -0.57
CA THR A 3 6.76 22.67 0.65
C THR A 3 7.36 21.78 1.73
N MET A 4 7.98 22.37 2.76
CA MET A 4 8.39 21.62 3.95
C MET A 4 7.13 21.15 4.67
N THR A 5 6.80 19.87 4.57
CA THR A 5 5.80 19.25 5.43
C THR A 5 6.42 19.13 6.82
N PRO A 6 5.90 19.83 7.85
CA PRO A 6 6.38 19.65 9.21
C PRO A 6 6.09 18.21 9.62
N GLY A 7 7.10 17.48 10.10
CA GLY A 7 6.95 16.08 10.47
C GLY A 7 8.09 15.60 11.36
N VAL A 8 7.84 14.48 12.04
CA VAL A 8 8.84 13.78 12.85
C VAL A 8 9.19 12.49 12.11
N LEU A 9 10.49 12.25 11.89
CA LEU A 9 10.99 11.00 11.32
C LEU A 9 11.72 10.22 12.41
N ALA A 10 11.30 9.00 12.66
CA ALA A 10 11.99 8.06 13.53
C ALA A 10 12.78 7.05 12.68
N SER A 11 14.00 6.74 13.09
CA SER A 11 14.86 5.74 12.44
C SER A 11 15.08 4.57 13.39
N PHE A 12 14.91 3.35 12.88
CA PHE A 12 15.02 2.11 13.65
C PHE A 12 16.02 1.17 12.99
N VAL A 13 16.86 0.53 13.80
CA VAL A 13 17.84 -0.47 13.34
C VAL A 13 17.18 -1.84 13.15
N HIS A 14 16.17 -2.15 13.97
CA HIS A 14 15.45 -3.42 13.94
C HIS A 14 14.04 -3.22 13.44
N VAL A 15 13.56 -4.19 12.65
CA VAL A 15 12.20 -4.13 12.08
C VAL A 15 11.15 -4.25 13.18
N ASP A 16 11.36 -5.12 14.17
CA ASP A 16 10.45 -5.31 15.31
C ASP A 16 10.18 -3.99 16.05
N ALA A 17 11.24 -3.20 16.28
CA ALA A 17 11.12 -1.90 16.93
C ALA A 17 10.31 -0.90 16.10
N ALA A 18 10.42 -0.98 14.77
CA ALA A 18 9.63 -0.16 13.85
C ALA A 18 8.15 -0.59 13.85
N THR A 19 7.85 -1.89 13.79
CA THR A 19 6.48 -2.42 13.84
C THR A 19 5.78 -2.11 15.15
N ASP A 20 6.48 -2.23 16.29
CA ASP A 20 5.93 -1.85 17.60
C ASP A 20 5.63 -0.35 17.68
N ALA A 21 6.51 0.50 17.16
CA ALA A 21 6.27 1.93 17.08
C ALA A 21 5.06 2.28 16.19
N ILE A 22 4.93 1.62 15.04
CA ILE A 22 3.78 1.80 14.13
C ILE A 22 2.47 1.40 14.82
N ARG A 23 2.46 0.25 15.50
CA ARG A 23 1.29 -0.23 16.27
C ARG A 23 0.91 0.75 17.38
N ALA A 24 1.90 1.26 18.12
CA ALA A 24 1.67 2.24 19.18
C ALA A 24 1.10 3.56 18.63
N LEU A 25 1.64 4.09 17.52
CA LEU A 25 1.11 5.31 16.90
C LEU A 25 -0.30 5.11 16.33
N LYS A 26 -0.58 3.95 15.74
CA LYS A 26 -1.93 3.60 15.26
C LYS A 26 -2.92 3.49 16.42
N ALA A 27 -2.52 2.90 17.55
CA ALA A 27 -3.34 2.84 18.77
C ALA A 27 -3.62 4.23 19.36
N GLN A 28 -2.70 5.18 19.19
CA GLN A 28 -2.89 6.60 19.54
C GLN A 28 -3.76 7.37 18.51
N GLY A 29 -4.19 6.72 17.44
CA GLY A 29 -5.09 7.29 16.44
C GLY A 29 -4.41 8.02 15.29
N HIS A 30 -3.08 7.93 15.16
CA HIS A 30 -2.36 8.48 14.01
C HIS A 30 -2.61 7.61 12.77
N LYS A 31 -3.25 8.19 11.75
CA LYS A 31 -3.64 7.48 10.51
C LYS A 31 -2.70 7.79 9.34
N ASP A 32 -2.05 8.95 9.32
CA ASP A 32 -1.09 9.36 8.29
C ASP A 32 0.33 8.96 8.68
N LEU A 33 0.63 7.67 8.61
CA LEU A 33 1.96 7.11 8.88
C LEU A 33 2.60 6.70 7.56
N THR A 34 3.70 7.35 7.18
CA THR A 34 4.52 6.94 6.02
C THR A 34 5.75 6.21 6.53
N VAL A 35 5.91 4.94 6.14
CA VAL A 35 7.03 4.10 6.55
C VAL A 35 7.90 3.81 5.33
N TYR A 36 9.20 4.06 5.48
CA TYR A 36 10.19 3.78 4.45
C TYR A 36 10.99 2.55 4.87
N THR A 37 11.02 1.53 4.02
CA THR A 37 11.77 0.29 4.25
C THR A 37 12.62 -0.04 3.02
N PRO A 38 13.86 -0.54 3.19
CA PRO A 38 14.72 -0.92 2.06
C PRO A 38 14.22 -2.18 1.33
N ALA A 39 13.41 -3.00 1.97
CA ALA A 39 12.84 -4.22 1.41
C ALA A 39 11.40 -4.44 1.91
N PRO A 40 10.54 -5.09 1.10
CA PRO A 40 9.20 -5.47 1.54
C PRO A 40 9.31 -6.45 2.72
N ASN A 41 8.61 -6.14 3.82
CA ASN A 41 8.52 -7.03 4.97
C ASN A 41 7.04 -7.19 5.35
N HIS A 42 6.62 -8.44 5.48
CA HIS A 42 5.25 -8.82 5.80
C HIS A 42 4.78 -8.26 7.16
N GLU A 43 5.67 -8.22 8.15
CA GLU A 43 5.36 -7.69 9.48
C GLU A 43 5.03 -6.19 9.44
N ILE A 44 5.73 -5.43 8.60
CA ILE A 44 5.48 -4.00 8.39
C ILE A 44 4.17 -3.79 7.64
N GLU A 45 3.88 -4.60 6.63
CA GLU A 45 2.63 -4.55 5.85
C GLU A 45 1.40 -4.82 6.75
N GLU A 46 1.49 -5.84 7.61
CA GLU A 46 0.44 -6.17 8.58
C GLU A 46 0.26 -5.05 9.62
N ALA A 47 1.36 -4.47 10.12
CA ALA A 47 1.28 -3.35 11.04
C ALA A 47 0.65 -2.10 10.40
N LEU A 48 0.94 -1.83 9.12
CA LEU A 48 0.33 -0.72 8.38
C LEU A 48 -1.14 -0.97 8.02
N ASP A 49 -1.61 -2.22 7.98
CA ASP A 49 -2.96 -2.59 7.51
C ASP A 49 -3.23 -1.99 6.12
N HIS A 50 -2.28 -2.17 5.20
CA HIS A 50 -2.32 -1.51 3.90
C HIS A 50 -3.52 -2.03 3.08
N PRO A 51 -4.46 -1.16 2.65
CA PRO A 51 -5.59 -1.62 1.86
C PRO A 51 -5.13 -2.16 0.51
N VAL A 52 -5.81 -3.22 0.05
CA VAL A 52 -5.56 -3.77 -1.29
C VAL A 52 -5.79 -2.70 -2.36
N SER A 53 -4.82 -2.56 -3.26
CA SER A 53 -4.90 -1.55 -4.31
C SER A 53 -6.06 -1.79 -5.28
N PRO A 54 -6.85 -0.76 -5.63
CA PRO A 54 -7.96 -0.87 -6.57
C PRO A 54 -7.51 -1.23 -7.99
N VAL A 55 -6.22 -1.13 -8.30
CA VAL A 55 -5.65 -1.52 -9.61
C VAL A 55 -6.00 -2.96 -9.98
N ARG A 56 -6.08 -3.87 -8.98
CA ARG A 56 -6.47 -5.27 -9.21
C ARG A 56 -7.85 -5.41 -9.87
N LEU A 57 -8.80 -4.56 -9.51
CA LEU A 57 -10.15 -4.57 -10.08
C LEU A 57 -10.15 -4.05 -11.51
N PHE A 58 -9.40 -2.98 -11.78
CA PHE A 58 -9.25 -2.44 -13.13
C PHE A 58 -8.61 -3.44 -14.08
N THR A 59 -7.58 -4.17 -13.64
CA THR A 59 -6.96 -5.23 -14.45
C THR A 59 -7.97 -6.35 -14.77
N LEU A 60 -8.78 -6.76 -13.79
CA LEU A 60 -9.80 -7.80 -13.99
C LEU A 60 -10.87 -7.35 -15.01
N VAL A 61 -11.44 -6.16 -14.84
CA VAL A 61 -12.48 -5.62 -15.73
C VAL A 61 -11.92 -5.41 -17.13
N GLY A 62 -10.71 -4.87 -17.25
CA GLY A 62 -10.02 -4.69 -18.52
C GLY A 62 -9.79 -6.02 -19.25
N GLY A 63 -9.31 -7.04 -18.54
CA GLY A 63 -9.11 -8.39 -19.10
C GLY A 63 -10.41 -9.03 -19.57
N LEU A 64 -11.47 -8.98 -18.76
CA LEU A 64 -12.79 -9.51 -19.12
C LEU A 64 -13.38 -8.80 -20.34
N THR A 65 -13.29 -7.47 -20.38
CA THR A 65 -13.78 -6.68 -21.51
C THR A 65 -12.99 -6.99 -22.78
N GLY A 66 -11.67 -7.17 -22.67
CA GLY A 66 -10.80 -7.58 -23.78
C GLY A 66 -11.15 -8.97 -24.32
N CYS A 67 -11.36 -9.95 -23.44
CA CYS A 67 -11.82 -11.28 -23.84
C CYS A 67 -13.18 -11.22 -24.53
N ALA A 68 -14.16 -10.50 -23.95
CA ALA A 68 -15.49 -10.36 -24.52
C ALA A 68 -15.46 -9.68 -25.90
N ALA A 69 -14.68 -8.61 -26.05
CA ALA A 69 -14.52 -7.91 -27.32
C ALA A 69 -13.81 -8.78 -28.38
N GLY A 70 -12.77 -9.53 -27.98
CA GLY A 70 -12.08 -10.48 -28.86
C GLY A 70 -13.01 -11.59 -29.34
N PHE A 71 -13.79 -12.20 -28.44
CA PHE A 71 -14.81 -13.19 -28.81
C PHE A 71 -15.87 -12.59 -29.74
N ALA A 72 -16.40 -11.41 -29.42
CA ALA A 72 -17.40 -10.74 -30.23
C ALA A 72 -16.88 -10.44 -31.66
N MET A 73 -15.62 -10.03 -31.78
CA MET A 73 -14.99 -9.76 -33.08
C MET A 73 -14.86 -11.03 -33.94
N THR A 74 -14.58 -12.18 -33.33
CA THR A 74 -14.49 -13.47 -34.05
C THR A 74 -15.84 -14.11 -34.35
N PHE A 75 -16.90 -13.68 -33.65
CA PHE A 75 -18.25 -14.23 -33.83
C PHE A 75 -19.01 -13.57 -34.99
N TRP A 76 -18.53 -12.43 -35.48
CA TRP A 76 -19.13 -11.67 -36.59
C TRP A 76 -18.41 -11.94 -37.91
#